data_AF-A0AAD7XHC0-F1
#
_entry.id   AF-A0AAD7XHC0-F1
#
_cell.length_a   1.000
_cell.length_b   1.000
_cell.length_c   1.000
_cell.angle_alpha   90.00
_cell.angle_beta   90.00
_cell.angle_gamma   90.00
#
_symmetry.space_group_name_H-M   'P 1'
#
loop_
_entity.id
_entity.type
_entity.pdbx_description
1 polymer ?
#
loop_
_entity_poly.entity_id
_entity_poly.type
_entity_poly.pdbx_seq_one_letter_code
_entity_poly.pdbx_strand_id
1 'polypeptide(L)'
;MAIVEKTISVTADNLDQKVNLMMAFMPPTVDFDNVVPIAWQVFSLKGTDSESWKWNSSSAGSRAIVDPNNATVISREYKPINVGRSSNMTQDKTVRPPVYKFSAPTTYSGTNARVVNQSGAYADIGAGFVTDNGDTFNTVLVNRRVAHTAEAFVDYEPVLTIWATADYAEDQLLDSGVTTIPTLWSRNLLTITGAQVRLAVSRDKTTGAVSIKLQSAPSAFQVSATSATVYKVDLAFASPGIVQNGGYDTEAHLELVLPPKVSCNEAELAVIAAIDASPTVYGKVFVKGHSGAALLKSETHFETWLDINPASPRWFGVITDGPNAAFNGTNGEAFAQANAEDGTSEIIEESEEAEVAAPVKAKGNGKFGSVRAGSLRGIPSFD
;
A
#
# COMPACT_ATOMS: atom_id res chain seq x y z
N MET A 1 7.23 -9.49 14.66
CA MET A 1 8.36 -9.17 13.75
C MET A 1 7.85 -8.17 12.74
N ALA A 2 8.60 -7.11 12.43
CA ALA A 2 8.21 -6.17 11.39
C ALA A 2 8.25 -6.87 10.03
N ILE A 3 7.27 -6.59 9.17
CA ILE A 3 7.26 -7.08 7.78
C ILE A 3 8.34 -6.32 7.02
N VAL A 4 9.23 -7.05 6.35
CA VAL A 4 10.22 -6.47 5.42
C VAL A 4 9.61 -6.45 4.04
N GLU A 5 9.66 -5.31 3.36
CA GLU A 5 9.20 -5.15 1.98
C GLU A 5 10.38 -4.80 1.08
N LYS A 6 10.39 -5.35 -0.14
CA LYS A 6 11.37 -5.04 -1.17
C LYS A 6 10.75 -4.93 -2.55
N THR A 7 11.35 -4.09 -3.37
CA THR A 7 11.17 -4.07 -4.82
C THR A 7 12.40 -4.71 -5.46
N ILE A 8 12.18 -5.76 -6.24
CA ILE A 8 13.20 -6.45 -7.01
C ILE A 8 13.11 -5.92 -8.43
N SER A 9 14.16 -5.26 -8.92
CA SER A 9 14.22 -4.72 -10.28
C SER A 9 15.37 -5.37 -11.04
N VAL A 10 15.07 -5.88 -12.22
CA VAL A 10 16.05 -6.54 -13.11
C VAL A 10 16.12 -5.74 -14.39
N THR A 11 17.32 -5.24 -14.71
CA THR A 11 17.55 -4.31 -15.83
C THR A 11 18.61 -4.86 -16.77
N ALA A 12 18.36 -4.77 -18.07
CA ALA A 12 19.31 -5.09 -19.11
C ALA A 12 20.41 -4.00 -19.22
N ASP A 13 21.66 -4.41 -19.16
CA ASP A 13 22.81 -3.55 -19.45
C ASP A 13 23.20 -3.67 -20.93
N ASN A 14 22.38 -3.04 -21.79
CA ASN A 14 22.58 -2.98 -23.24
C ASN A 14 22.75 -4.36 -23.90
N LEU A 15 21.78 -5.24 -23.67
CA LEU A 15 21.78 -6.59 -24.25
C LEU A 15 21.57 -6.54 -25.77
N ASP A 16 22.56 -7.03 -26.52
CA ASP A 16 22.51 -7.15 -27.98
C ASP A 16 21.55 -8.25 -28.45
N GLN A 17 21.28 -9.24 -27.60
CA GLN A 17 20.38 -10.35 -27.86
C GLN A 17 19.41 -10.56 -26.71
N LYS A 18 18.26 -11.16 -27.03
CA LYS A 18 17.25 -11.56 -26.05
C LYS A 18 17.83 -12.55 -25.04
N VAL A 19 17.64 -12.28 -23.76
CA VAL A 19 17.95 -13.21 -22.65
C VAL A 19 16.61 -13.59 -21.99
N ASN A 20 16.28 -14.88 -21.96
CA ASN A 20 15.16 -15.39 -21.18
C ASN A 20 15.66 -15.70 -19.76
N LEU A 21 14.95 -15.22 -18.74
CA LEU A 21 15.30 -15.40 -17.34
C LEU A 21 14.15 -16.04 -16.60
N MET A 22 14.49 -16.89 -15.64
CA MET A 22 13.56 -17.48 -14.69
C MET A 22 14.01 -17.14 -13.28
N MET A 23 13.08 -16.72 -12.42
CA MET A 23 13.29 -16.51 -11.00
C MET A 23 12.46 -17.50 -10.19
N ALA A 24 13.05 -18.04 -9.13
CA ALA A 24 12.35 -18.88 -8.15
C ALA A 24 12.90 -18.64 -6.74
N PHE A 25 12.09 -18.94 -5.72
CA PHE A 25 12.56 -19.02 -4.34
C PHE A 25 12.96 -20.46 -4.03
N MET A 26 14.25 -20.70 -3.90
CA MET A 26 14.82 -22.04 -3.74
C MET A 26 15.31 -22.25 -2.31
N PRO A 27 14.73 -23.18 -1.54
CA PRO A 27 15.30 -23.50 -0.24
C PRO A 27 16.71 -24.13 -0.41
N PRO A 28 17.60 -23.99 0.58
CA PRO A 28 18.96 -24.55 0.50
C PRO A 28 18.98 -26.07 0.27
N THR A 29 17.92 -26.76 0.71
CA THR A 29 17.68 -28.17 0.44
C THR A 29 16.27 -28.29 -0.11
N VAL A 30 16.14 -28.81 -1.33
CA VAL A 30 14.86 -28.94 -2.03
C VAL A 30 14.43 -30.39 -2.03
N ASP A 31 13.18 -30.62 -1.68
CA ASP A 31 12.48 -31.89 -1.85
C ASP A 31 11.50 -31.75 -3.03
N PHE A 32 11.94 -32.13 -4.23
CA PHE A 32 11.14 -32.03 -5.44
C PHE A 32 9.93 -32.99 -5.47
N ASP A 33 9.81 -33.91 -4.51
CA ASP A 33 8.67 -34.83 -4.42
C ASP A 33 7.55 -34.23 -3.56
N ASN A 34 7.91 -33.58 -2.45
CA ASN A 34 6.93 -33.12 -1.45
C ASN A 34 6.80 -31.60 -1.35
N VAL A 35 7.89 -30.83 -1.44
CA VAL A 35 7.91 -29.37 -1.26
C VAL A 35 8.60 -28.72 -2.46
N VAL A 36 7.80 -28.47 -3.48
CA VAL A 36 8.28 -28.20 -4.83
C VAL A 36 8.29 -26.69 -5.10
N PRO A 37 9.44 -26.08 -5.43
CA PRO A 37 9.51 -24.69 -5.83
C PRO A 37 8.82 -24.42 -7.16
N ILE A 38 8.43 -23.18 -7.37
CA ILE A 38 7.78 -22.71 -8.60
C ILE A 38 8.71 -21.74 -9.36
N ALA A 39 8.66 -21.80 -10.69
CA ALA A 39 9.14 -20.73 -11.58
C ALA A 39 8.29 -19.47 -11.36
N TRP A 40 8.59 -18.71 -10.31
CA TRP A 40 7.78 -17.59 -9.83
C TRP A 40 7.61 -16.49 -10.88
N GLN A 41 8.67 -16.16 -11.61
CA GLN A 41 8.60 -15.20 -12.71
C GLN A 41 9.44 -15.68 -13.88
N VAL A 42 8.87 -15.67 -15.08
CA VAL A 42 9.56 -16.02 -16.32
C VAL A 42 9.39 -14.89 -17.33
N PHE A 43 10.50 -14.24 -17.68
CA PHE A 43 10.46 -13.04 -18.51
C PHE A 43 11.66 -12.97 -19.44
N SER A 44 11.68 -11.95 -20.28
CA SER A 44 12.71 -11.77 -21.28
C SER A 44 13.18 -10.34 -21.31
N LEU A 45 14.49 -10.14 -21.46
CA LEU A 45 15.07 -8.82 -21.58
C LEU A 45 15.85 -8.68 -22.89
N LYS A 46 15.80 -7.49 -23.49
CA LYS A 46 16.61 -7.07 -24.64
C LYS A 46 16.98 -5.60 -24.51
N GLY A 47 18.09 -5.17 -25.10
CA GLY A 47 18.47 -3.76 -25.12
C GLY A 47 18.62 -3.19 -23.72
N THR A 48 17.71 -2.28 -23.34
CA THR A 48 17.69 -1.59 -22.04
C THR A 48 16.43 -1.88 -21.23
N ASP A 49 15.73 -2.98 -21.56
CA ASP A 49 14.49 -3.40 -20.88
C ASP A 49 14.71 -3.52 -19.37
N SER A 50 13.66 -3.29 -18.60
CA SER A 50 13.65 -3.45 -17.16
C SER A 50 12.31 -3.96 -16.68
N GLU A 51 12.35 -4.88 -15.73
CA GLU A 51 11.18 -5.44 -15.07
C GLU A 51 11.29 -5.28 -13.55
N SER A 52 10.16 -5.25 -12.85
CA SER A 52 10.15 -5.02 -11.41
C SER A 52 8.98 -5.70 -10.68
N TRP A 53 9.28 -6.28 -9.52
CA TRP A 53 8.32 -7.02 -8.70
C TRP A 53 8.40 -6.63 -7.23
N LYS A 54 7.28 -6.72 -6.52
CA LYS A 54 7.23 -6.55 -5.07
C LYS A 54 7.42 -7.89 -4.39
N TRP A 55 8.12 -7.88 -3.27
CA TRP A 55 8.24 -9.00 -2.35
C TRP A 55 8.08 -8.50 -0.91
N ASN A 56 7.55 -9.33 -0.03
CA ASN A 56 7.61 -9.08 1.40
C ASN A 56 7.79 -10.37 2.21
N SER A 57 8.18 -10.20 3.47
CA SER A 57 8.42 -11.30 4.40
C SER A 57 7.16 -11.82 5.08
N SER A 58 5.96 -11.41 4.65
CA SER A 58 4.69 -11.86 5.24
C SER A 58 4.26 -13.17 4.59
N SER A 59 4.55 -14.28 5.24
CA SER A 59 4.16 -15.61 4.77
C SER A 59 2.64 -15.80 4.72
N ALA A 60 2.20 -16.57 3.75
CA ALA A 60 0.81 -16.93 3.55
C ALA A 60 0.69 -18.36 2.98
N GLY A 61 -0.39 -19.04 3.34
CA GLY A 61 -0.75 -20.33 2.78
C GLY A 61 -1.93 -20.20 1.82
N SER A 62 -1.92 -20.97 0.73
CA SER A 62 -3.04 -21.06 -0.22
C SER A 62 -3.44 -22.50 -0.48
N ARG A 63 -4.66 -22.69 -0.99
CA ARG A 63 -4.96 -23.92 -1.74
C ARG A 63 -4.33 -23.81 -3.12
N ALA A 64 -3.41 -24.71 -3.42
CA ALA A 64 -2.83 -24.82 -4.75
C ALA A 64 -3.63 -25.82 -5.60
N ILE A 65 -3.80 -25.50 -6.88
CA ILE A 65 -4.32 -26.43 -7.90
C ILE A 65 -3.22 -26.58 -8.94
N VAL A 66 -2.68 -27.79 -9.06
CA VAL A 66 -1.65 -28.10 -10.06
C VAL A 66 -2.32 -28.69 -11.30
N ASP A 67 -2.09 -28.08 -12.46
CA ASP A 67 -2.54 -28.64 -13.73
C ASP A 67 -1.72 -29.91 -14.05
N PRO A 68 -2.37 -31.06 -14.28
CA PRO A 68 -1.67 -32.31 -14.52
C PRO A 68 -0.92 -32.37 -15.87
N ASN A 69 -1.20 -31.47 -16.81
CA ASN A 69 -0.64 -31.53 -18.15
C ASN A 69 0.69 -30.78 -18.28
N ASN A 70 0.82 -29.65 -17.60
CA ASN A 70 1.99 -28.76 -17.71
C ASN A 70 2.60 -28.40 -16.34
N ALA A 71 2.05 -28.93 -15.25
CA ALA A 71 2.49 -28.66 -13.89
C ALA A 71 2.44 -27.18 -13.48
N THR A 72 1.61 -26.35 -14.12
CA THR A 72 1.39 -24.98 -13.67
C THR A 72 0.51 -24.94 -12.43
N VAL A 73 0.77 -23.97 -11.57
CA VAL A 73 0.10 -23.83 -10.27
C VAL A 73 -0.83 -22.64 -10.28
N ILE A 74 -2.10 -22.90 -9.97
CA ILE A 74 -3.09 -21.86 -9.72
C ILE A 74 -3.35 -21.79 -8.23
N SER A 75 -3.00 -20.67 -7.61
CA SER A 75 -3.41 -20.40 -6.23
C SER A 75 -4.85 -19.96 -6.16
N ARG A 76 -5.57 -20.53 -5.19
CA ARG A 76 -6.94 -20.16 -4.87
C ARG A 76 -6.98 -19.57 -3.47
N GLU A 77 -8.00 -19.91 -2.70
CA GLU A 77 -8.25 -19.36 -1.37
C GLU A 77 -6.95 -19.35 -0.56
N TYR A 78 -6.61 -18.20 0.02
CA TYR A 78 -5.36 -18.01 0.74
C TYR A 78 -5.57 -17.25 2.03
N LYS A 79 -4.59 -17.38 2.94
CA LYS A 79 -4.59 -16.69 4.22
C LYS A 79 -3.16 -16.31 4.60
N PRO A 80 -2.92 -15.03 4.97
CA PRO A 80 -1.70 -14.64 5.66
C PRO A 80 -1.56 -15.41 6.97
N ILE A 81 -0.42 -16.07 7.17
CA ILE A 81 -0.13 -16.88 8.34
C ILE A 81 1.31 -16.56 8.76
N ASN A 82 1.42 -15.81 9.85
CA ASN A 82 2.73 -15.46 10.41
C ASN A 82 3.39 -16.68 11.06
N VAL A 83 4.72 -16.61 11.19
CA VAL A 83 5.50 -17.55 12.00
C VAL A 83 4.91 -17.66 13.42
N GLY A 84 4.85 -18.89 13.93
CA GLY A 84 4.20 -19.24 15.21
C GLY A 84 2.68 -19.32 15.14
N ARG A 85 2.08 -19.25 13.94
CA ARG A 85 0.63 -19.39 13.73
C ARG A 85 0.26 -20.59 12.85
N SER A 86 -0.92 -21.14 13.12
CA SER A 86 -1.52 -22.27 12.41
C SER A 86 -2.90 -21.89 11.90
N SER A 87 -3.23 -22.29 10.67
CA SER A 87 -4.59 -22.20 10.13
C SER A 87 -5.05 -23.59 9.65
N ASN A 88 -6.35 -23.85 9.66
CA ASN A 88 -6.91 -25.08 9.16
C ASN A 88 -7.60 -24.80 7.83
N MET A 89 -7.28 -25.60 6.81
CA MET A 89 -8.00 -25.57 5.53
C MET A 89 -9.12 -26.62 5.57
N THR A 90 -10.37 -26.17 5.50
CA THR A 90 -11.55 -27.05 5.45
C THR A 90 -12.22 -26.98 4.08
N GLN A 91 -13.00 -28.00 3.76
CA GLN A 91 -13.82 -28.04 2.55
C GLN A 91 -15.30 -28.09 2.94
N ASP A 92 -16.05 -27.10 2.48
CA ASP A 92 -17.50 -27.08 2.59
C ASP A 92 -18.11 -27.82 1.40
N LYS A 93 -18.51 -29.07 1.65
CA LYS A 93 -19.14 -29.95 0.64
C LYS A 93 -20.65 -29.73 0.53
N THR A 94 -21.25 -28.84 1.33
CA THR A 94 -22.68 -28.55 1.29
C THR A 94 -23.05 -27.61 0.14
N VAL A 95 -22.08 -26.89 -0.41
CA VAL A 95 -22.21 -26.00 -1.57
C VAL A 95 -21.63 -26.63 -2.83
N ARG A 96 -22.15 -26.25 -4.01
CA ARG A 96 -21.67 -26.71 -5.33
C ARG A 96 -21.31 -25.53 -6.24
N PRO A 97 -20.05 -25.44 -6.74
CA PRO A 97 -18.93 -26.33 -6.43
C PRO A 97 -18.50 -26.23 -4.94
N PRO A 98 -17.84 -27.27 -4.38
CA PRO A 98 -17.33 -27.22 -3.01
C PRO A 98 -16.40 -26.03 -2.81
N VAL A 99 -16.54 -25.35 -1.68
CA VAL A 99 -15.75 -24.16 -1.34
C VAL A 99 -14.72 -24.51 -0.27
N TYR A 100 -13.48 -24.10 -0.47
CA TYR A 100 -12.43 -24.25 0.53
C TYR A 100 -12.34 -22.99 1.39
N LYS A 101 -12.05 -23.15 2.67
CA LYS A 101 -11.95 -22.03 3.62
C LYS A 101 -10.76 -22.24 4.55
N PHE A 102 -10.08 -21.16 4.86
CA PHE A 102 -9.04 -21.12 5.87
C PHE A 102 -9.60 -20.53 7.16
N SER A 103 -9.35 -21.18 8.29
CA SER A 103 -9.68 -20.60 9.59
C SER A 103 -8.80 -19.38 9.89
N ALA A 104 -9.25 -18.52 10.81
CA ALA A 104 -8.38 -17.47 11.35
C ALA A 104 -7.11 -18.10 11.94
N PRO A 105 -5.91 -17.53 11.69
CA PRO A 105 -4.68 -18.05 12.27
C PRO A 105 -4.72 -18.03 13.81
N THR A 106 -4.37 -19.15 14.42
CA THR A 106 -4.29 -19.33 15.88
C THR A 106 -2.83 -19.53 16.30
N THR A 107 -2.49 -19.19 17.53
CA THR A 107 -1.15 -19.49 18.07
C THR A 107 -0.94 -21.00 18.10
N TYR A 108 0.24 -21.46 17.73
CA TYR A 108 0.69 -22.81 18.03
C TYR A 108 2.13 -22.78 18.54
N SER A 109 2.57 -23.86 19.20
CA SER A 109 3.84 -23.90 19.92
C SER A 109 5.09 -24.02 19.04
N GLY A 110 4.94 -24.07 17.72
CA GLY A 110 6.07 -24.21 16.79
C GLY A 110 6.65 -22.88 16.32
N THR A 111 7.79 -22.96 15.64
CA THR A 111 8.58 -21.81 15.15
C THR A 111 8.37 -21.53 13.66
N ASN A 112 7.41 -22.18 13.03
CA ASN A 112 7.14 -22.08 11.59
C ASN A 112 5.76 -21.45 11.35
N ALA A 113 5.33 -21.26 10.11
CA ALA A 113 3.94 -20.98 9.77
C ALA A 113 3.36 -22.24 9.14
N ARG A 114 2.17 -22.68 9.56
CA ARG A 114 1.62 -23.94 9.02
C ARG A 114 0.14 -23.88 8.67
N VAL A 115 -0.24 -24.74 7.74
CA VAL A 115 -1.62 -25.07 7.40
C VAL A 115 -1.87 -26.53 7.73
N VAL A 116 -2.96 -26.83 8.44
CA VAL A 116 -3.42 -28.21 8.66
C VAL A 116 -4.53 -28.52 7.65
N ASN A 117 -4.36 -29.59 6.87
CA ASN A 117 -5.36 -29.98 5.89
C ASN A 117 -6.55 -30.70 6.56
N GLN A 118 -7.65 -29.99 6.77
CA GLN A 118 -8.89 -30.54 7.31
C GLN A 118 -10.00 -30.66 6.25
N SER A 119 -9.63 -30.82 4.97
CA SER A 119 -10.59 -30.95 3.87
C SER A 119 -11.26 -32.33 3.77
N GLY A 120 -10.74 -33.34 4.48
CA GLY A 120 -11.18 -34.74 4.40
C GLY A 120 -10.64 -35.50 3.18
N ALA A 121 -9.70 -34.93 2.43
CA ALA A 121 -9.00 -35.57 1.32
C ALA A 121 -7.56 -35.03 1.22
N TYR A 122 -6.78 -35.57 0.28
CA TYR A 122 -5.50 -34.97 -0.10
C TYR A 122 -5.72 -33.60 -0.76
N ALA A 123 -4.81 -32.65 -0.51
CA ALA A 123 -4.80 -31.35 -1.16
C ALA A 123 -3.37 -30.84 -1.36
N ASP A 124 -3.14 -30.07 -2.41
CA ASP A 124 -1.90 -29.32 -2.59
C ASP A 124 -2.01 -27.97 -1.85
N ILE A 125 -0.98 -27.58 -1.11
CA ILE A 125 -0.95 -26.35 -0.31
C ILE A 125 0.19 -25.47 -0.79
N GLY A 126 -0.14 -24.28 -1.30
CA GLY A 126 0.84 -23.29 -1.71
C GLY A 126 1.42 -22.54 -0.51
N ALA A 127 2.72 -22.28 -0.54
CA ALA A 127 3.42 -21.36 0.34
C ALA A 127 3.84 -20.14 -0.46
N GLY A 128 3.70 -18.96 0.11
CA GLY A 128 3.82 -17.72 -0.62
C GLY A 128 3.83 -16.49 0.26
N PHE A 129 3.66 -15.35 -0.39
CA PHE A 129 3.51 -14.05 0.24
C PHE A 129 2.41 -13.27 -0.45
N VAL A 130 1.84 -12.28 0.25
CA VAL A 130 0.73 -11.48 -0.28
C VAL A 130 1.20 -10.05 -0.54
N THR A 131 1.03 -9.56 -1.75
CA THR A 131 1.33 -8.17 -2.15
C THR A 131 0.05 -7.35 -2.28
N ASP A 132 0.24 -6.06 -2.61
CA ASP A 132 -0.85 -5.14 -2.96
C ASP A 132 -1.92 -5.07 -1.88
N ASN A 133 -1.48 -4.81 -0.64
CA ASN A 133 -2.32 -4.63 0.54
C ASN A 133 -3.20 -5.83 0.92
N GLY A 134 -2.86 -7.04 0.44
CA GLY A 134 -3.63 -8.23 0.77
C GLY A 134 -4.34 -8.88 -0.42
N ASP A 135 -4.24 -8.29 -1.62
CA ASP A 135 -5.08 -8.66 -2.76
C ASP A 135 -4.45 -9.72 -3.67
N THR A 136 -3.12 -9.77 -3.74
CA THR A 136 -2.39 -10.64 -4.67
C THR A 136 -1.56 -11.66 -3.92
N PHE A 137 -1.88 -12.96 -4.03
CA PHE A 137 -1.05 -14.03 -3.50
C PHE A 137 -0.02 -14.49 -4.54
N ASN A 138 1.25 -14.50 -4.14
CA ASN A 138 2.37 -14.95 -4.95
C ASN A 138 2.84 -16.31 -4.41
N THR A 139 2.52 -17.38 -5.15
CA THR A 139 2.95 -18.74 -4.81
C THR A 139 4.42 -18.91 -5.14
N VAL A 140 5.20 -19.49 -4.22
CA VAL A 140 6.63 -19.73 -4.46
C VAL A 140 7.05 -21.19 -4.22
N LEU A 141 6.33 -21.91 -3.34
CA LEU A 141 6.48 -23.36 -3.13
C LEU A 141 5.11 -24.02 -3.09
N VAL A 142 5.05 -25.32 -3.40
CA VAL A 142 3.86 -26.16 -3.21
C VAL A 142 4.21 -27.38 -2.39
N ASN A 143 3.52 -27.55 -1.26
CA ASN A 143 3.46 -28.80 -0.53
C ASN A 143 2.47 -29.72 -1.27
N ARG A 144 2.98 -30.73 -1.97
CA ARG A 144 2.17 -31.64 -2.79
C ARG A 144 1.49 -32.69 -1.92
N ARG A 145 0.26 -33.05 -2.29
CA ARG A 145 -0.50 -34.18 -1.74
C ARG A 145 -0.46 -34.24 -0.21
N VAL A 146 -0.78 -33.14 0.45
CA VAL A 146 -0.87 -33.06 1.90
C VAL A 146 -2.09 -33.88 2.34
N ALA A 147 -1.87 -34.93 3.13
CA ALA A 147 -2.95 -35.81 3.59
C ALA A 147 -3.94 -35.09 4.51
N HIS A 148 -5.14 -35.64 4.67
CA HIS A 148 -6.08 -35.15 5.67
C HIS A 148 -5.44 -35.26 7.07
N THR A 149 -5.58 -34.22 7.88
CA THR A 149 -4.98 -33.98 9.20
C THR A 149 -3.46 -33.74 9.20
N ALA A 150 -2.79 -33.89 8.05
CA ALA A 150 -1.37 -33.56 7.93
C ALA A 150 -1.15 -32.05 7.87
N GLU A 151 0.07 -31.66 8.22
CA GLU A 151 0.52 -30.28 8.26
C GLU A 151 1.39 -29.97 7.04
N ALA A 152 1.26 -28.75 6.53
CA ALA A 152 2.13 -28.19 5.50
C ALA A 152 2.71 -26.89 6.02
N PHE A 153 4.04 -26.73 5.92
CA PHE A 153 4.71 -25.50 6.29
C PHE A 153 4.61 -24.50 5.14
N VAL A 154 4.27 -23.27 5.48
CA VAL A 154 4.01 -22.17 4.52
C VAL A 154 4.90 -20.95 4.74
N ASP A 155 5.74 -20.98 5.77
CA ASP A 155 6.94 -20.18 5.83
C ASP A 155 8.02 -20.76 4.91
N TYR A 156 8.87 -19.88 4.39
CA TYR A 156 9.95 -20.27 3.49
C TYR A 156 11.13 -19.30 3.68
N GLU A 157 12.33 -19.79 3.37
CA GLU A 157 13.50 -18.93 3.29
C GLU A 157 13.48 -18.16 1.96
N PRO A 158 13.54 -16.82 1.96
CA PRO A 158 13.41 -16.04 0.74
C PRO A 158 14.73 -15.97 -0.04
N VAL A 159 15.29 -17.13 -0.36
CA VAL A 159 16.48 -17.28 -1.22
C VAL A 159 16.04 -17.21 -2.67
N LEU A 160 16.08 -16.01 -3.23
CA LEU A 160 15.77 -15.77 -4.63
C LEU A 160 16.93 -16.25 -5.50
N THR A 161 16.63 -17.10 -6.48
CA THR A 161 17.58 -17.68 -7.42
C THR A 161 17.17 -17.38 -8.86
N ILE A 162 18.13 -17.04 -9.71
CA ILE A 162 17.91 -16.64 -11.10
C ILE A 162 18.79 -17.46 -12.04
N TRP A 163 18.18 -17.93 -13.14
CA TRP A 163 18.84 -18.65 -14.22
C TRP A 163 18.51 -18.02 -15.57
N ALA A 164 19.35 -18.26 -16.57
CA ALA A 164 19.00 -18.04 -17.97
C ALA A 164 18.51 -19.34 -18.61
N THR A 165 17.19 -19.48 -18.75
CA THR A 165 16.54 -20.66 -19.35
C THR A 165 15.19 -20.25 -19.96
N ALA A 166 14.70 -21.05 -20.90
CA ALA A 166 13.35 -20.96 -21.47
C ALA A 166 12.56 -22.26 -21.26
N ASP A 167 13.08 -23.19 -20.46
CA ASP A 167 12.56 -24.56 -20.32
C ASP A 167 11.34 -24.63 -19.38
N TYR A 168 11.11 -23.56 -18.62
CA TYR A 168 10.00 -23.45 -17.67
C TYR A 168 9.08 -22.28 -18.02
N ALA A 169 7.79 -22.46 -17.83
CA ALA A 169 6.78 -21.41 -17.87
C ALA A 169 6.59 -20.78 -16.48
N GLU A 170 6.05 -19.56 -16.44
CA GLU A 170 5.64 -18.93 -15.18
C GLU A 170 4.60 -19.80 -14.45
N ASP A 171 4.68 -19.83 -13.13
CA ASP A 171 3.88 -20.66 -12.23
C ASP A 171 4.08 -22.18 -12.39
N GLN A 172 5.03 -22.63 -13.21
CA GLN A 172 5.33 -24.05 -13.35
C GLN A 172 6.12 -24.58 -12.15
N LEU A 173 5.74 -25.77 -11.65
CA LEU A 173 6.56 -26.51 -10.70
C LEU A 173 7.93 -26.82 -11.28
N LEU A 174 8.98 -26.51 -10.53
CA LEU A 174 10.34 -26.91 -10.86
C LEU A 174 10.54 -28.39 -10.57
N ASP A 175 11.37 -29.03 -11.38
CA ASP A 175 11.85 -30.39 -11.13
C ASP A 175 13.35 -30.38 -10.83
N SER A 176 13.91 -31.56 -10.55
CA SER A 176 15.34 -31.69 -10.27
C SER A 176 16.24 -31.24 -11.43
N GLY A 177 15.72 -31.10 -12.65
CA GLY A 177 16.46 -30.63 -13.82
C GLY A 177 17.05 -29.24 -13.63
N VAL A 178 16.37 -28.38 -12.85
CA VAL A 178 16.86 -27.01 -12.55
C VAL A 178 18.23 -26.99 -11.88
N THR A 179 18.60 -28.06 -11.17
CA THR A 179 19.90 -28.19 -10.49
C THR A 179 21.08 -28.34 -11.45
N THR A 180 20.81 -28.68 -12.71
CA THR A 180 21.82 -28.80 -13.77
C THR A 180 22.06 -27.48 -14.51
N ILE A 181 21.16 -26.50 -14.34
CA ILE A 181 21.24 -25.20 -15.01
C ILE A 181 22.16 -24.30 -14.17
N PRO A 182 23.20 -23.68 -14.78
CA PRO A 182 24.08 -22.76 -14.06
C PRO A 182 23.30 -21.58 -13.48
N THR A 183 23.39 -21.41 -12.15
CA THR A 183 22.80 -20.28 -11.46
C THR A 183 23.56 -18.99 -11.79
N LEU A 184 22.83 -17.96 -12.22
CA LEU A 184 23.40 -16.64 -12.51
C LEU A 184 23.51 -15.78 -11.26
N TRP A 185 22.54 -15.92 -10.35
CA TRP A 185 22.47 -15.19 -9.10
C TRP A 185 21.64 -15.94 -8.08
N SER A 186 22.07 -15.96 -6.82
CA SER A 186 21.29 -16.50 -5.71
C SER A 186 21.65 -15.79 -4.42
N ARG A 187 20.67 -15.18 -3.74
CA ARG A 187 20.83 -14.62 -2.39
C ARG A 187 19.53 -14.63 -1.60
N ASN A 188 19.68 -14.72 -0.28
CA ASN A 188 18.59 -14.49 0.65
C ASN A 188 18.22 -13.00 0.68
N LEU A 189 16.99 -12.67 0.32
CA LEU A 189 16.51 -11.29 0.27
C LEU A 189 16.60 -10.58 1.62
N LEU A 190 16.44 -11.28 2.75
CA LEU A 190 16.54 -10.68 4.08
C LEU A 190 17.96 -10.15 4.39
N THR A 191 18.98 -10.66 3.70
CA THR A 191 20.39 -10.24 3.90
C THR A 191 20.75 -8.98 3.10
N ILE A 192 19.90 -8.57 2.16
CA ILE A 192 20.12 -7.38 1.34
C ILE A 192 19.55 -6.17 2.07
N THR A 193 20.38 -5.17 2.33
CA THR A 193 19.97 -3.93 2.99
C THR A 193 19.16 -3.03 2.06
N GLY A 194 18.21 -2.28 2.62
CA GLY A 194 17.37 -1.35 1.85
C GLY A 194 16.14 -2.00 1.21
N ALA A 195 15.26 -1.15 0.67
CA ALA A 195 13.99 -1.57 0.07
C ALA A 195 14.10 -1.94 -1.42
N GLN A 196 15.25 -1.71 -2.05
CA GLN A 196 15.45 -1.91 -3.49
C GLN A 196 16.53 -2.95 -3.73
N VAL A 197 16.22 -3.97 -4.53
CA VAL A 197 17.16 -4.99 -5.01
C VAL A 197 17.34 -4.78 -6.51
N ARG A 198 18.43 -4.13 -6.92
CA ARG A 198 18.69 -3.77 -8.31
C ARG A 198 19.67 -4.74 -8.93
N LEU A 199 19.24 -5.46 -9.96
CA LEU A 199 20.02 -6.49 -10.62
C LEU A 199 20.27 -6.07 -12.07
N ALA A 200 21.54 -5.95 -12.46
CA ALA A 200 21.92 -5.68 -13.83
C ALA A 200 22.30 -6.97 -14.55
N VAL A 201 21.69 -7.19 -15.70
CA VAL A 201 21.91 -8.35 -16.56
C VAL A 201 22.79 -7.92 -17.73
N SER A 202 23.95 -8.56 -17.86
CA SER A 202 24.87 -8.31 -18.97
C SER A 202 25.18 -9.61 -19.71
N ARG A 203 25.59 -9.47 -20.97
CA ARG A 203 26.08 -10.57 -21.79
C ARG A 203 27.48 -10.24 -22.28
N ASP A 204 28.40 -11.16 -22.07
CA ASP A 204 29.75 -11.07 -22.61
C ASP A 204 29.70 -11.24 -24.13
N LYS A 205 30.19 -10.24 -24.87
CA LYS A 205 30.10 -10.20 -26.34
C LYS A 205 31.00 -11.24 -27.02
N THR A 206 32.00 -11.76 -26.32
CA THR A 206 32.98 -12.71 -26.87
C THR A 206 32.56 -14.15 -26.62
N THR A 207 32.11 -14.44 -25.40
CA THR A 207 31.74 -15.80 -24.96
C THR A 207 30.24 -16.07 -25.03
N GLY A 208 29.41 -15.02 -25.13
CA GLY A 208 27.95 -15.13 -25.03
C GLY A 208 27.45 -15.41 -23.61
N ALA A 209 28.34 -15.47 -22.60
CA ALA A 209 27.99 -15.78 -21.23
C ALA A 209 27.12 -14.66 -20.62
N VAL A 210 26.00 -15.04 -20.02
CA VAL A 210 25.13 -14.11 -19.28
C VAL A 210 25.61 -14.00 -17.84
N SER A 211 25.57 -12.81 -17.27
CA SER A 211 25.88 -12.59 -15.85
C SER A 211 24.90 -11.60 -15.21
N ILE A 212 24.69 -11.74 -13.90
CA ILE A 212 23.84 -10.84 -13.12
C ILE A 212 24.66 -10.27 -11.97
N LYS A 213 24.62 -8.94 -11.83
CA LYS A 213 25.29 -8.23 -10.75
C LYS A 213 24.29 -7.44 -9.92
N LEU A 214 24.41 -7.56 -8.60
CA LEU A 214 23.73 -6.65 -7.68
C LEU A 214 24.37 -5.27 -7.83
N GLN A 215 23.57 -4.28 -8.23
CA GLN A 215 24.00 -2.90 -8.27
C GLN A 215 23.89 -2.32 -6.87
N SER A 216 24.97 -1.71 -6.40
CA SER A 216 24.88 -0.76 -5.30
C SER A 216 23.90 0.34 -5.69
N ALA A 217 23.14 0.86 -4.73
CA ALA A 217 22.41 2.11 -4.94
C ALA A 217 23.39 3.13 -5.56
N PRO A 218 22.98 3.89 -6.59
CA PRO A 218 23.86 4.88 -7.19
C PRO A 218 24.42 5.75 -6.06
N SER A 219 25.74 5.90 -6.03
CA SER A 219 26.41 6.83 -5.13
C SER A 219 25.67 8.16 -5.23
N ALA A 220 25.15 8.63 -4.10
CA ALA A 220 24.33 9.82 -4.02
C ALA A 220 24.95 10.96 -4.85
N PHE A 221 24.12 11.62 -5.67
CA PHE A 221 24.35 13.02 -5.96
C PHE A 221 24.60 13.71 -4.61
N GLN A 222 25.73 14.38 -4.44
CA GLN A 222 25.92 15.31 -3.32
C GLN A 222 24.92 16.45 -3.51
N VAL A 223 23.70 16.28 -3.00
CA VAL A 223 22.81 17.42 -2.80
C VAL A 223 23.45 18.23 -1.69
N SER A 224 24.00 19.39 -2.04
CA SER A 224 24.40 20.39 -1.06
C SER A 224 23.18 20.73 -0.22
N ALA A 225 23.20 20.30 1.03
CA ALA A 225 22.18 20.65 2.01
C ALA A 225 22.18 22.18 2.20
N THR A 226 21.07 22.86 1.90
CA THR A 226 20.64 24.14 2.53
C THR A 226 19.34 24.67 1.88
N SER A 227 18.24 23.93 1.92
CA SER A 227 16.93 24.56 1.76
C SER A 227 16.07 24.21 2.96
N ALA A 228 15.74 25.20 3.77
CA ALA A 228 14.83 25.04 4.89
C ALA A 228 13.47 24.57 4.38
N THR A 229 12.92 23.51 4.98
CA THR A 229 11.59 23.00 4.64
C THR A 229 10.55 23.90 5.28
N VAL A 230 9.53 24.31 4.53
CA VAL A 230 8.46 25.17 5.01
C VAL A 230 7.17 24.36 5.11
N TYR A 231 6.55 24.34 6.29
CA TYR A 231 5.24 23.77 6.54
C TYR A 231 4.19 24.88 6.60
N LYS A 232 3.06 24.71 5.90
CA LYS A 232 1.95 25.67 5.92
C LYS A 232 0.66 24.98 6.34
N VAL A 233 -0.12 25.63 7.19
CA VAL A 233 -1.42 25.12 7.66
C VAL A 233 -2.45 26.24 7.72
N ASP A 234 -3.65 25.95 7.21
CA ASP A 234 -4.83 26.78 7.30
C ASP A 234 -5.69 26.30 8.46
N LEU A 235 -5.93 27.19 9.43
CA LEU A 235 -6.74 26.95 10.61
C LEU A 235 -8.08 27.66 10.48
N ALA A 236 -9.17 26.98 10.82
CA ALA A 236 -10.50 27.58 10.92
C ALA A 236 -10.95 27.64 12.38
N PHE A 237 -11.54 28.76 12.78
CA PHE A 237 -12.01 29.02 14.14
C PHE A 237 -13.53 29.10 14.12
N ALA A 238 -14.18 28.30 14.96
CA ALA A 238 -15.63 28.31 15.09
C ALA A 238 -16.05 28.80 16.47
N SER A 239 -16.79 29.92 16.52
CA SER A 239 -17.40 30.43 17.74
C SER A 239 -18.61 29.55 18.14
N PRO A 240 -18.91 29.37 19.44
CA PRO A 240 -19.95 28.46 19.91
C PRO A 240 -21.34 28.68 19.29
N GLY A 241 -21.68 29.92 18.93
CA GLY A 241 -22.95 30.28 18.30
C GLY A 241 -23.12 29.83 16.84
N ILE A 242 -22.02 29.57 16.11
CA ILE A 242 -22.05 29.28 14.66
C ILE A 242 -21.96 27.78 14.37
N VAL A 243 -21.41 26.99 15.30
CA VAL A 243 -21.24 25.52 15.13
C VAL A 243 -22.57 24.80 14.94
N GLN A 244 -23.68 25.29 15.51
CA GLN A 244 -25.01 24.67 15.37
C GLN A 244 -25.58 24.70 13.94
N ASN A 245 -25.09 25.60 13.09
CA ASN A 245 -25.51 25.74 11.68
C ASN A 245 -24.41 25.37 10.67
N GLY A 246 -23.30 24.79 11.13
CA GLY A 246 -22.21 24.31 10.25
C GLY A 246 -21.32 25.40 9.64
N GLY A 247 -21.28 26.61 10.21
CA GLY A 247 -20.39 27.69 9.77
C GLY A 247 -19.09 27.81 10.59
N TYR A 248 -18.13 28.58 10.10
CA TYR A 248 -16.91 29.00 10.80
C TYR A 248 -16.74 30.52 10.67
N ASP A 249 -16.15 31.16 11.68
CA ASP A 249 -16.18 32.61 11.88
C ASP A 249 -14.95 33.29 11.26
N THR A 250 -13.77 32.67 11.40
CA THR A 250 -12.50 33.21 10.90
C THR A 250 -11.53 32.11 10.47
N GLU A 251 -10.62 32.44 9.55
CA GLU A 251 -9.53 31.58 9.09
C GLU A 251 -8.18 32.24 9.39
N ALA A 252 -7.17 31.46 9.74
CA ALA A 252 -5.80 31.90 9.89
C ALA A 252 -4.85 31.00 9.10
N HIS A 253 -3.84 31.61 8.47
CA HIS A 253 -2.76 30.91 7.80
C HIS A 253 -1.50 30.94 8.66
N LEU A 254 -0.91 29.78 8.92
CA LEU A 254 0.33 29.64 9.66
C LEU A 254 1.41 29.02 8.77
N GLU A 255 2.58 29.66 8.72
CA GLU A 255 3.75 29.20 7.98
C GLU A 255 4.92 28.99 8.96
N LEU A 256 5.42 27.77 9.04
CA LEU A 256 6.52 27.36 9.91
C LEU A 256 7.74 26.97 9.07
N VAL A 257 8.87 27.62 9.31
CA VAL A 257 10.16 27.21 8.74
C VAL A 257 10.77 26.15 9.65
N LEU A 258 10.85 24.92 9.16
CA LEU A 258 11.29 23.77 9.94
C LEU A 258 12.81 23.69 10.00
N PRO A 259 13.39 23.38 11.17
CA PRO A 259 14.81 23.02 11.27
C PRO A 259 15.13 21.79 10.40
N PRO A 260 16.39 21.63 9.96
CA PRO A 260 16.80 20.43 9.25
C PRO A 260 16.43 19.17 10.06
N LYS A 261 15.93 18.13 9.39
CA LYS A 261 15.49 16.84 9.96
C LYS A 261 14.16 16.84 10.72
N VAL A 262 13.46 17.97 10.81
CA VAL A 262 12.09 18.00 11.37
C VAL A 262 11.10 17.80 10.23
N SER A 263 10.21 16.81 10.36
CA SER A 263 9.22 16.52 9.33
C SER A 263 7.96 17.39 9.44
N CYS A 264 7.27 17.65 8.33
CA CYS A 264 5.97 18.34 8.37
C CYS A 264 4.92 17.58 9.19
N ASN A 265 5.03 16.25 9.28
CA ASN A 265 4.15 15.43 10.12
C ASN A 265 4.40 15.67 11.62
N GLU A 266 5.66 15.76 12.04
CA GLU A 266 5.99 16.13 13.42
C GLU A 266 5.55 17.55 13.74
N ALA A 267 5.69 18.49 12.78
CA ALA A 267 5.20 19.86 12.93
C ALA A 267 3.67 19.92 13.06
N GLU A 268 2.94 19.14 12.26
CA GLU A 268 1.48 19.07 12.32
C GLU A 268 0.97 18.48 13.64
N LEU A 269 1.57 17.39 14.10
CA LEU A 269 1.23 16.81 15.41
C LEU A 269 1.49 17.79 16.55
N ALA A 270 2.54 18.60 16.45
CA ALA A 270 2.81 19.67 17.42
C ALA A 270 1.76 20.79 17.36
N VAL A 271 1.28 21.16 16.17
CA VAL A 271 0.19 22.13 16.01
C VAL A 271 -1.11 21.60 16.63
N ILE A 272 -1.46 20.35 16.39
CA ILE A 272 -2.65 19.71 16.99
C ILE A 272 -2.53 19.68 18.51
N ALA A 273 -1.38 19.25 19.04
CA ALA A 273 -1.14 19.22 20.48
C ALA A 273 -1.22 20.62 21.12
N ALA A 274 -0.76 21.66 20.41
CA ALA A 274 -0.86 23.04 20.87
C ALA A 274 -2.31 23.57 20.86
N ILE A 275 -3.10 23.18 19.85
CA ILE A 275 -4.55 23.48 19.81
C ILE A 275 -5.24 22.83 21.00
N ASP A 276 -4.98 21.56 21.26
CA ASP A 276 -5.59 20.79 22.35
C ASP A 276 -5.17 21.30 23.74
N ALA A 277 -3.92 21.76 23.86
CA ALA A 277 -3.37 22.26 25.13
C ALA A 277 -3.75 23.72 25.44
N SER A 278 -4.44 24.43 24.54
CA SER A 278 -4.80 25.84 24.73
C SER A 278 -6.23 25.99 25.25
N PRO A 279 -6.44 26.17 26.57
CA PRO A 279 -7.78 26.29 27.16
C PRO A 279 -8.48 27.63 26.86
N THR A 280 -7.77 28.59 26.27
CA THR A 280 -8.21 30.00 26.11
C THR A 280 -8.66 30.37 24.71
N VAL A 281 -8.74 29.44 23.76
CA VAL A 281 -9.29 29.78 22.44
C VAL A 281 -10.81 29.74 22.55
N TYR A 282 -11.43 30.92 22.58
CA TYR A 282 -12.89 31.07 22.47
C TYR A 282 -13.34 30.49 21.11
N GLY A 283 -13.78 29.24 21.13
CA GLY A 283 -14.15 28.49 19.93
C GLY A 283 -13.17 27.36 19.58
N LYS A 284 -13.67 26.30 18.93
CA LYS A 284 -12.80 25.18 18.50
C LYS A 284 -12.01 25.59 17.26
N VAL A 285 -10.71 25.33 17.28
CA VAL A 285 -9.80 25.49 16.12
C VAL A 285 -9.69 24.16 15.41
N PHE A 286 -9.74 24.17 14.07
CA PHE A 286 -9.60 22.98 13.25
C PHE A 286 -8.62 23.24 12.12
N VAL A 287 -7.85 22.21 11.73
CA VAL A 287 -7.05 22.24 10.52
C VAL A 287 -7.98 22.09 9.31
N LYS A 288 -8.10 23.15 8.51
CA LYS A 288 -8.92 23.21 7.30
C LYS A 288 -8.14 22.76 6.06
N GLY A 289 -6.84 23.01 6.04
CA GLY A 289 -5.95 22.66 4.95
C GLY A 289 -4.51 22.74 5.39
N HIS A 290 -3.62 22.06 4.67
CA HIS A 290 -2.19 22.14 4.90
C HIS A 290 -1.43 21.91 3.58
N SER A 291 -0.21 22.41 3.50
CA SER A 291 0.75 22.00 2.49
C SER A 291 2.05 21.63 3.17
N GLY A 292 2.53 20.44 2.84
CA GLY A 292 3.74 19.88 3.42
C GLY A 292 3.94 18.46 2.93
N ALA A 293 5.19 18.08 2.79
CA ALA A 293 5.56 16.72 2.50
C ALA A 293 5.81 15.98 3.84
N ALA A 294 5.28 14.78 4.02
CA ALA A 294 5.58 13.90 5.15
C ALA A 294 6.94 13.22 4.92
N LEU A 295 7.85 13.31 5.89
CA LEU A 295 9.08 12.53 5.86
C LEU A 295 8.74 11.06 6.11
N LEU A 296 8.70 10.26 5.05
CA LEU A 296 8.49 8.82 5.13
C LEU A 296 9.71 8.09 5.71
N LYS A 297 10.90 8.66 5.50
CA LYS A 297 12.14 8.01 5.89
C LYS A 297 13.27 9.02 6.05
N SER A 298 13.93 8.99 7.21
CA SER A 298 15.19 9.71 7.46
C SER A 298 16.31 8.71 7.66
N GLU A 299 17.31 8.73 6.78
CA GLU A 299 18.60 8.03 6.95
C GLU A 299 19.72 9.06 6.95
N THR A 300 20.92 8.69 7.41
CA THR A 300 22.00 9.60 7.83
C THR A 300 22.39 10.69 6.82
N HIS A 301 21.97 10.58 5.56
CA HIS A 301 22.13 11.61 4.52
C HIS A 301 20.95 11.70 3.52
N PHE A 302 19.78 11.13 3.83
CA PHE A 302 18.62 11.10 2.93
C PHE A 302 17.30 11.28 3.66
N GLU A 303 16.42 12.07 3.06
CA GLU A 303 15.07 12.30 3.52
C GLU A 303 14.10 12.03 2.37
N THR A 304 13.20 11.05 2.54
CA THR A 304 12.15 10.75 1.56
C THR A 304 10.87 11.43 1.99
N TRP A 305 10.39 12.34 1.17
CA TRP A 305 9.24 13.17 1.47
C TRP A 305 8.04 12.78 0.58
N LEU A 306 6.86 12.63 1.17
CA LEU A 306 5.60 12.36 0.48
C LEU A 306 4.72 13.60 0.55
N ASP A 307 4.43 14.22 -0.58
CA ASP A 307 3.43 15.30 -0.62
C ASP A 307 2.08 14.76 -0.15
N ILE A 308 1.59 15.29 0.99
CA ILE A 308 0.27 14.92 1.49
C ILE A 308 -0.75 15.73 0.72
N ASN A 309 -1.51 15.07 -0.16
CA ASN A 309 -2.62 15.67 -0.87
C ASN A 309 -3.85 15.77 0.07
N PRO A 310 -4.48 16.95 0.23
CA PRO A 310 -5.59 17.17 1.17
C PRO A 310 -6.90 16.40 0.86
N ALA A 311 -6.96 15.61 -0.21
CA ALA A 311 -8.20 14.94 -0.65
C ALA A 311 -8.19 13.40 -0.53
N SER A 312 -7.43 12.80 0.38
CA SER A 312 -7.52 11.34 0.58
C SER A 312 -8.81 10.97 1.35
N PRO A 313 -9.61 9.98 0.88
CA PRO A 313 -10.86 9.53 1.53
C PRO A 313 -10.72 9.04 2.98
N ARG A 314 -9.49 8.93 3.51
CA ARG A 314 -9.23 8.53 4.89
C ARG A 314 -9.66 9.58 5.93
N TRP A 315 -10.02 10.79 5.50
CA TRP A 315 -10.38 11.90 6.40
C TRP A 315 -11.89 12.23 6.46
N PHE A 316 -12.65 12.03 5.38
CA PHE A 316 -14.11 12.20 5.42
C PHE A 316 -14.77 10.88 5.77
N GLY A 317 -15.04 10.67 7.05
CA GLY A 317 -15.59 9.45 7.63
C GLY A 317 -16.79 8.87 6.88
N VAL A 318 -16.52 7.93 5.97
CA VAL A 318 -17.49 6.95 5.47
C VAL A 318 -17.01 5.57 5.88
N ILE A 319 -16.98 5.33 7.19
CA ILE A 319 -17.19 4.00 7.77
C ILE A 319 -18.20 4.20 8.90
N THR A 320 -19.41 3.72 8.63
CA THR A 320 -20.51 3.57 9.59
C THR A 320 -20.09 2.63 10.72
N ASP A 321 -20.46 2.96 11.95
CA ASP A 321 -20.37 2.17 13.19
C ASP A 321 -19.19 2.43 14.15
N GLY A 322 -18.88 3.71 14.39
CA GLY A 322 -18.15 4.16 15.59
C GLY A 322 -18.51 5.60 15.98
N PRO A 323 -18.47 5.99 17.27
CA PRO A 323 -18.76 7.37 17.67
C PRO A 323 -17.71 8.28 17.04
N ASN A 324 -18.22 9.20 16.22
CA ASN A 324 -17.46 10.17 15.46
C ASN A 324 -16.49 10.91 16.39
N ALA A 325 -15.18 10.93 16.09
CA ALA A 325 -14.21 11.68 16.90
C ALA A 325 -14.50 13.19 16.89
N ALA A 326 -15.28 13.67 15.91
CA ALA A 326 -15.80 15.03 15.89
C ALA A 326 -16.88 15.30 16.97
N PHE A 327 -17.57 14.26 17.46
CA PHE A 327 -18.70 14.35 18.39
C PHE A 327 -18.78 13.09 19.27
N ASN A 328 -17.79 12.85 20.14
CA ASN A 328 -17.77 11.65 20.99
C ASN A 328 -18.73 11.70 22.19
N GLY A 329 -19.77 12.54 22.17
CA GLY A 329 -20.81 12.59 23.21
C GLY A 329 -20.33 13.05 24.60
N THR A 330 -19.03 13.19 24.84
CA THR A 330 -18.45 13.56 26.15
C THR A 330 -18.41 15.08 26.37
N ASN A 331 -18.68 15.87 25.32
CA ASN A 331 -18.71 17.34 25.39
C ASN A 331 -20.09 17.92 25.75
N GLY A 332 -21.15 17.09 25.90
CA GLY A 332 -22.49 17.58 26.21
C GLY A 332 -22.56 18.34 27.55
N GLU A 333 -21.81 17.89 28.55
CA GLU A 333 -21.73 18.55 29.86
C GLU A 333 -20.93 19.86 29.82
N ALA A 334 -19.86 19.91 29.01
CA ALA A 334 -19.06 21.12 28.81
C ALA A 334 -19.85 22.23 28.08
N PHE A 335 -20.72 21.86 27.12
CA PHE A 335 -21.64 22.79 26.48
C PHE A 335 -22.75 23.27 27.43
N ALA A 336 -23.25 22.40 28.31
CA ALA A 336 -24.25 22.77 29.31
C ALA A 336 -23.67 23.72 30.38
N GLN A 337 -22.41 23.53 30.80
CA GLN A 337 -21.70 24.42 31.72
C GLN A 337 -21.39 25.79 31.10
N ALA A 338 -20.90 25.84 29.86
CA ALA A 338 -20.61 27.09 29.17
C ALA A 338 -21.87 27.95 28.94
N ASN A 339 -23.02 27.32 28.70
CA ASN A 339 -24.31 28.03 28.57
C ASN A 339 -24.89 28.49 29.92
N ALA A 340 -24.46 27.91 31.05
CA ALA A 340 -24.93 28.33 32.37
C ALA A 340 -24.15 29.55 32.93
N GLU A 341 -22.92 29.77 32.46
CA GLU A 341 -22.08 30.89 32.89
C GLU A 341 -22.34 32.20 32.12
N ASP A 342 -22.98 32.14 30.95
CA ASP A 342 -23.33 33.32 30.13
C ASP A 342 -24.73 33.89 30.48
N GLY A 343 -25.37 33.37 31.53
CA GLY A 343 -26.73 33.72 31.97
C GLY A 343 -26.84 34.91 32.94
N THR A 344 -25.86 35.82 32.99
CA THR A 344 -25.98 37.08 33.75
C THR A 344 -25.71 38.29 32.86
N SER A 345 -26.70 38.62 32.05
CA SER A 345 -26.96 40.00 31.65
C SER A 345 -28.45 40.17 31.40
N GLU A 346 -29.08 40.93 32.30
CA GLU A 346 -30.37 41.56 32.10
C GLU A 346 -30.44 42.22 30.72
N ILE A 347 -31.60 42.14 30.05
CA ILE A 347 -32.28 43.27 29.39
C ILE A 347 -33.69 42.82 28.96
N ILE A 348 -34.68 43.39 29.66
CA ILE A 348 -35.92 44.07 29.21
C ILE A 348 -36.85 43.35 28.20
N GLU A 349 -38.08 43.10 28.67
CA GLU A 349 -39.29 42.72 27.93
C GLU A 349 -39.79 43.82 26.96
N GLU A 350 -40.25 43.42 25.76
CA GLU A 350 -41.44 43.91 25.02
C GLU A 350 -41.57 43.07 23.72
N SER A 351 -42.52 42.11 23.60
CA SER A 351 -43.83 42.19 22.89
C SER A 351 -43.72 42.70 21.44
N GLU A 352 -44.14 42.01 20.35
CA GLU A 352 -45.45 41.43 20.01
C GLU A 352 -45.35 40.48 18.78
N GLU A 353 -46.37 39.61 18.66
CA GLU A 353 -47.02 38.99 17.47
C GLU A 353 -46.72 39.57 16.06
N ALA A 354 -47.01 38.94 14.91
CA ALA A 354 -47.33 37.61 14.41
C ALA A 354 -47.49 37.76 12.87
N GLU A 355 -47.68 36.63 12.18
CA GLU A 355 -48.38 36.48 10.89
C GLU A 355 -47.69 36.73 9.52
N VAL A 356 -47.30 35.61 8.90
CA VAL A 356 -47.76 35.08 7.59
C VAL A 356 -48.45 36.03 6.60
N ALA A 357 -47.92 36.16 5.37
CA ALA A 357 -48.74 36.21 4.15
C ALA A 357 -47.97 35.90 2.85
N ALA A 358 -48.73 35.34 1.92
CA ALA A 358 -48.40 34.63 0.69
C ALA A 358 -47.97 35.53 -0.52
N PRO A 359 -47.69 34.94 -1.71
CA PRO A 359 -46.86 35.51 -2.77
C PRO A 359 -47.62 36.24 -3.87
N VAL A 360 -46.93 37.07 -4.66
CA VAL A 360 -47.47 37.71 -5.88
C VAL A 360 -46.50 37.59 -7.06
N LYS A 361 -47.05 37.10 -8.19
CA LYS A 361 -46.45 37.07 -9.54
C LYS A 361 -46.49 38.45 -10.19
N ALA A 362 -45.49 38.76 -11.03
CA ALA A 362 -45.61 38.87 -12.51
C ALA A 362 -44.80 40.01 -13.17
N LYS A 363 -44.15 39.65 -14.30
CA LYS A 363 -43.81 40.44 -15.53
C LYS A 363 -42.83 41.63 -15.38
N GLY A 364 -41.88 41.89 -16.29
CA GLY A 364 -41.47 41.31 -17.57
C GLY A 364 -40.56 42.30 -18.35
N ASN A 365 -39.93 41.80 -19.42
CA ASN A 365 -39.37 42.48 -20.62
C ASN A 365 -37.91 43.02 -20.71
N GLY A 366 -37.27 42.65 -21.84
CA GLY A 366 -36.13 43.34 -22.52
C GLY A 366 -34.93 42.43 -22.80
N LYS A 367 -34.77 41.68 -23.91
CA LYS A 367 -34.42 41.97 -25.34
C LYS A 367 -32.97 42.50 -25.63
N PHE A 368 -32.40 41.95 -26.72
CA PHE A 368 -31.10 42.19 -27.42
C PHE A 368 -29.88 41.39 -26.90
N GLY A 369 -28.99 40.81 -27.70
CA GLY A 369 -28.78 40.72 -29.16
C GLY A 369 -27.41 40.05 -29.43
N SER A 370 -27.28 39.30 -30.53
CA SER A 370 -26.05 38.55 -30.91
C SER A 370 -24.94 39.42 -31.50
N VAL A 371 -23.67 38.99 -31.38
CA VAL A 371 -22.62 39.27 -32.40
C VAL A 371 -21.72 38.04 -32.58
N ARG A 372 -21.40 37.75 -33.85
CA ARG A 372 -20.48 36.73 -34.38
C ARG A 372 -19.39 37.43 -35.22
N ALA A 373 -18.34 36.68 -35.55
CA ALA A 373 -17.27 36.91 -36.56
C ALA A 373 -16.07 37.75 -36.10
N GLY A 374 -14.82 37.48 -36.50
CA GLY A 374 -14.20 36.51 -37.42
C GLY A 374 -12.65 36.61 -37.24
N SER A 375 -11.88 35.51 -37.36
CA SER A 375 -11.25 34.99 -38.59
C SER A 375 -10.02 35.79 -39.09
N LEU A 376 -8.83 35.15 -39.20
CA LEU A 376 -8.20 34.71 -40.46
C LEU A 376 -6.69 34.39 -40.34
N ARG A 377 -6.33 33.20 -40.87
CA ARG A 377 -5.16 32.81 -41.73
C ARG A 377 -3.72 32.99 -41.20
N GLY A 378 -2.77 32.13 -41.56
CA GLY A 378 -2.76 31.05 -42.56
C GLY A 378 -1.47 30.22 -42.55
N ILE A 379 -1.58 29.06 -43.22
CA ILE A 379 -0.54 28.06 -43.56
C ILE A 379 0.40 28.64 -44.66
N PRO A 380 1.58 28.06 -44.98
CA PRO A 380 1.64 26.81 -45.75
C PRO A 380 2.73 25.80 -45.34
N SER A 381 2.43 24.55 -45.67
CA SER A 381 3.32 23.40 -45.88
C SER A 381 4.17 23.53 -47.14
N PHE A 382 5.16 22.64 -47.30
CA PHE A 382 5.76 22.00 -48.51
C PHE A 382 7.20 21.62 -48.08
N ASP A 383 7.76 20.43 -48.25
CA ASP A 383 7.46 19.21 -49.02
C ASP A 383 7.82 17.95 -48.19
#